data_AF-A0A5C4S171-F1
#
_entry.id   AF-A0A5C4S171-F1
#
_cell.length_a   1.000
_cell.length_b   1.000
_cell.length_c   1.000
_cell.angle_alpha   90.00
_cell.angle_beta   90.00
_cell.angle_gamma   90.00
#
_symmetry.space_group_name_H-M   'P 1'
#
loop_
_entity.id
_entity.type
_entity.pdbx_description
1 polymer ?
#
loop_
_entity_poly.entity_id
_entity_poly.type
_entity_poly.pdbx_seq_one_letter_code
_entity_poly.pdbx_strand_id
1 'polypeptide(L)' 'MAYKILDHCGGCSACVPACPVQAIVPGDEIFFEIDPDRCTECEGYHDTPACIEACPMEAIVKA' A
#
# COMPACT_ATOMS: atom_id res chain seq x y z
N MET A 1 -10.19 -6.48 6.22
CA MET A 1 -8.80 -6.95 6.37
C MET A 1 -7.91 -5.89 5.73
N ALA A 2 -6.59 -5.95 5.90
CA ALA A 2 -5.70 -4.94 5.34
C ALA A 2 -4.67 -5.58 4.42
N TYR A 3 -4.15 -4.80 3.49
CA TYR A 3 -2.94 -5.17 2.75
C TYR A 3 -1.71 -4.86 3.60
N LYS A 4 -0.60 -5.57 3.36
CA LYS A 4 0.69 -5.31 3.99
C LYS A 4 1.77 -5.12 2.95
N ILE A 5 2.75 -4.27 3.27
CA ILE A 5 3.97 -4.09 2.48
C ILE A 5 5.03 -5.04 3.05
N LEU A 6 5.73 -5.74 2.17
CA LEU A 6 6.81 -6.69 2.51
C LEU A 6 8.17 -5.98 2.57
N ASP A 7 9.17 -6.70 3.08
CA ASP A 7 10.54 -6.24 3.34
C ASP A 7 11.36 -5.92 2.08
N HIS A 8 10.88 -6.29 0.89
CA HIS A 8 11.52 -5.94 -0.39
C HIS A 8 10.99 -4.66 -1.04
N CYS A 9 10.33 -3.78 -0.28
CA CYS A 9 9.89 -2.47 -0.76
C CYS A 9 11.07 -1.52 -1.04
N GLY A 10 11.19 -0.98 -2.25
CA GLY A 10 12.31 -0.11 -2.64
C GLY A 10 12.17 1.39 -2.32
N GLY A 11 11.17 1.81 -1.52
CA GLY A 11 11.00 3.21 -1.13
C GLY A 11 10.59 4.18 -2.25
N CYS A 12 10.10 3.69 -3.39
CA CYS A 12 9.78 4.52 -4.56
C CYS A 12 8.58 5.47 -4.38
N SER A 13 7.80 5.33 -3.30
CA SER A 13 6.59 6.10 -2.98
C SER A 13 5.42 6.04 -3.99
N ALA A 14 5.50 5.23 -5.04
CA ALA A 14 4.48 5.16 -6.10
C ALA A 14 3.07 4.80 -5.58
N CYS A 15 3.00 3.97 -4.54
CA CYS A 15 1.73 3.55 -3.95
C CYS A 15 1.07 4.65 -3.07
N VAL A 16 1.83 5.62 -2.55
CA VAL A 16 1.33 6.68 -1.65
C VAL A 16 0.20 7.51 -2.28
N PRO A 17 0.37 8.11 -3.48
CA PRO A 17 -0.72 8.87 -4.12
C PRO A 17 -1.82 7.96 -4.69
N ALA A 18 -1.58 6.66 -4.84
CA ALA A 18 -2.57 5.71 -5.36
C ALA A 18 -3.60 5.28 -4.31
N CYS A 19 -3.29 5.42 -3.00
CA CYS A 19 -4.22 5.02 -1.94
C CYS A 19 -5.31 6.10 -1.72
N PRO A 20 -6.60 5.80 -1.98
CA PRO A 20 -7.67 6.80 -1.91
C PRO A 20 -7.95 7.31 -0.49
N VAL A 21 -7.60 6.52 0.52
CA VAL A 21 -7.79 6.81 1.94
C VAL A 21 -6.49 7.17 2.66
N GLN A 22 -5.39 7.31 1.90
CA GLN A 22 -4.06 7.68 2.39
C GLN A 22 -3.55 6.78 3.54
N ALA A 23 -3.86 5.48 3.48
CA ALA A 23 -3.45 4.50 4.49
C ALA A 23 -1.95 4.15 4.43
N ILE A 24 -1.24 4.56 3.39
CA ILE A 24 0.20 4.26 3.24
C ILE A 24 1.02 5.36 3.92
N VAL A 25 1.85 4.95 4.87
CA VAL A 25 2.66 5.82 5.71
C VAL A 25 4.15 5.43 5.62
N PRO A 26 5.09 6.35 5.89
CA PRO A 26 6.49 5.98 6.04
C PRO A 26 6.65 4.99 7.20
N GLY A 27 7.39 3.90 6.97
CA GLY A 27 7.77 2.93 7.99
C GLY A 27 9.22 3.11 8.42
N ASP A 28 9.88 2.00 8.75
CA ASP A 28 11.30 1.98 9.08
C ASP A 28 12.20 2.20 7.84
N GLU A 29 13.35 2.84 8.05
CA GLU A 29 14.37 3.12 7.02
C GLU A 29 13.82 3.80 5.75
N ILE A 30 13.81 3.09 4.63
CA ILE A 30 13.33 3.55 3.31
C ILE A 30 11.98 2.92 2.95
N PHE A 31 11.39 2.13 3.83
CA PHE A 31 10.18 1.36 3.56
C PHE A 31 8.91 2.17 3.83
N PHE A 32 7.82 1.71 3.22
CA PHE A 32 6.47 2.18 3.50
C PHE A 32 5.69 1.08 4.20
N GLU A 33 4.69 1.47 4.97
CA GLU A 33 3.77 0.59 5.66
C GLU A 33 2.32 0.97 5.34
N ILE A 34 1.40 0.01 5.50
CA ILE A 34 -0.04 0.25 5.38
C ILE A 34 -0.63 0.25 6.78
N ASP A 35 -1.26 1.35 7.17
CA ASP A 35 -2.07 1.45 8.36
C ASP A 35 -3.33 0.57 8.20
N PRO A 36 -3.46 -0.53 8.97
CA PRO A 36 -4.54 -1.48 8.81
C PRO A 36 -5.90 -0.91 9.25
N ASP A 37 -5.92 0.09 10.12
CA ASP A 37 -7.15 0.72 10.60
C ASP A 37 -7.74 1.67 9.54
N ARG A 38 -6.93 2.11 8.58
CA ARG A 38 -7.33 3.00 7.50
C ARG A 38 -7.53 2.29 6.17
N CYS A 39 -6.96 1.10 5.99
CA CYS A 39 -7.06 0.35 4.75
C CYS A 39 -8.50 -0.14 4.51
N THR A 40 -9.13 0.33 3.43
CA THR A 40 -10.48 -0.09 3.03
C THR A 40 -10.49 -1.16 1.94
N GLU A 41 -9.35 -1.80 1.67
CA GLU A 41 -9.18 -2.73 0.54
C GLU A 41 -9.57 -2.12 -0.83
N CYS A 42 -9.57 -0.78 -0.94
CA CYS A 42 -10.10 -0.01 -2.07
C CYS A 42 -11.61 -0.18 -2.33
N GLU A 43 -12.37 -0.78 -1.42
CA GLU A 43 -13.82 -0.91 -1.55
C GLU A 43 -14.49 0.46 -1.70
N GLY A 44 -15.31 0.61 -2.74
CA GLY A 44 -15.99 1.87 -3.08
C GLY A 44 -15.14 2.89 -3.84
N TYR A 45 -13.87 2.59 -4.14
CA TYR A 45 -12.97 3.47 -4.88
C TYR A 45 -12.45 2.85 -6.18
N HIS A 46 -11.99 1.59 -6.13
CA HIS A 46 -11.40 0.88 -7.28
C HIS A 46 -11.83 -0.59 -7.29
N ASP A 47 -11.91 -1.19 -8.47
CA ASP A 47 -12.22 -2.62 -8.64
C ASP A 47 -11.06 -3.52 -8.19
N THR A 48 -9.83 -3.00 -8.25
CA THR A 48 -8.60 -3.67 -7.81
C THR A 48 -7.80 -2.79 -6.85
N PRO A 49 -6.93 -3.37 -6.00
CA PRO A 49 -6.14 -2.60 -5.06
C PRO A 49 -5.14 -1.69 -5.79
N ALA A 50 -5.40 -0.39 -5.77
CA ALA A 50 -4.58 0.60 -6.49
C ALA A 50 -3.11 0.61 -6.04
N CYS A 51 -2.84 0.28 -4.78
CA CYS A 51 -1.47 0.17 -4.27
C CYS A 51 -0.69 -1.00 -4.89
N ILE A 52 -1.36 -2.12 -5.20
CA ILE A 52 -0.74 -3.27 -5.87
C ILE A 52 -0.38 -2.91 -7.31
N GLU A 53 -1.32 -2.34 -8.06
CA GLU A 53 -1.10 -1.90 -9.45
C GLU A 53 0.01 -0.86 -9.56
N ALA A 54 0.14 0.01 -8.55
CA ALA A 54 1.17 1.05 -8.52
C ALA A 54 2.55 0.55 -8.04
N CYS A 55 2.67 -0.65 -7.46
CA CYS A 55 3.91 -1.12 -6.85
C CYS A 55 4.83 -1.78 -7.89
N PRO A 56 5.97 -1.17 -8.27
CA PRO A 56 6.86 -1.76 -9.27
C PRO A 56 7.64 -2.97 -8.76
N MET A 57 7.69 -3.17 -7.43
CA MET A 57 8.43 -4.27 -6.77
C MET A 57 7.52 -5.44 -6.39
N GLU A 58 6.21 -5.37 -6.69
CA GLU A 58 5.22 -6.38 -6.29
C GLU A 58 5.30 -6.71 -4.79
N ALA A 59 5.57 -5.69 -3.96
CA ALA A 59 5.86 -5.83 -2.53
C ALA A 59 4.63 -5.74 -1.64
N ILE A 60 3.41 -5.81 -2.20
CA ILE A 60 2.17 -5.61 -1.44
C ILE A 60 1.29 -6.85 -1.58
N VAL A 61 0.90 -7.44 -0.44
CA VAL A 61 0.09 -8.67 -0.39
C VAL A 61 -1.09 -8.52 0.56
N LYS A 62 -2.13 -9.32 0.34
CA LYS A 62 -3.27 -9.41 1.28
C LYS A 62 -2.80 -10.09 2.57
N ALA A 63 -3.07 -9.47 3.73
CA ALA A 63 -2.71 -9.99 5.04
C ALA A 63 -3.90 -10.63 5.75
#